data_AF-A0AAN5BY04-F1
#
_entry.id   AF-A0AAN5BY04-F1
#
_cell.length_a   1.000
_cell.length_b   1.000
_cell.length_c   1.000
_cell.angle_alpha   90.00
_cell.angle_beta   90.00
_cell.angle_gamma   90.00
#
_symmetry.space_group_name_H-M   'P 1'
#
loop_
_entity.id
_entity.type
_entity.pdbx_description
1 polymer ?
#
loop_
_entity_poly.entity_id
_entity_poly.type
_entity_poly.pdbx_seq_one_letter_code
_entity_poly.pdbx_strand_id
1 'polypeptide(L)'
;MHRLSYVNAILIQSRGRRLAVPCTRCRSGQGRLVFPECRQVPGAFGGACANCKWPDKASQCSVRDEFWHSLDGLREGSRMGGGGRHTRSLGSSQDNPINVDAEIIDLDEPINLDPEEGDHPNDPINLDPEENEEWPEIE
;
A
#
# COMPACT_ATOMS: atom_id res chain seq x y z
N MET A 1 -1.35 -12.36 20.60
CA MET A 1 -2.16 -11.27 20.01
C MET A 1 -1.33 -10.58 18.93
N HIS A 2 -1.77 -10.61 17.67
CA HIS A 2 -1.12 -9.84 16.61
C HIS A 2 -1.60 -8.39 16.63
N ARG A 3 -0.69 -7.43 16.47
CA ARG A 3 -1.05 -6.01 16.38
C ARG A 3 -1.73 -5.79 15.03
N LEU A 4 -2.95 -5.25 15.03
CA LEU A 4 -3.73 -5.00 13.81
C LEU A 4 -2.96 -4.13 12.79
N SER A 5 -2.04 -3.30 13.28
CA SER A 5 -1.19 -2.44 12.45
C SER A 5 -0.29 -3.24 11.52
N TYR A 6 0.14 -4.45 11.91
CA TYR A 6 0.98 -5.33 11.09
C TYR A 6 0.17 -5.96 9.96
N VAL A 7 -1.03 -6.46 10.28
CA VAL A 7 -1.95 -7.02 9.28
C VAL A 7 -2.30 -5.96 8.24
N ASN A 8 -2.72 -4.77 8.69
CA ASN A 8 -3.03 -3.65 7.81
C ASN A 8 -1.83 -3.25 6.95
N ALA A 9 -0.62 -3.21 7.52
CA ALA A 9 0.58 -2.86 6.76
C ALA A 9 0.90 -3.91 5.67
N ILE A 10 0.74 -5.20 5.96
CA ILE A 10 0.91 -6.28 4.97
C ILE A 10 -0.13 -6.16 3.85
N LEU A 11 -1.38 -5.86 4.19
CA LEU A 11 -2.46 -5.67 3.20
C LEU A 11 -2.22 -4.45 2.31
N ILE A 12 -1.80 -3.32 2.90
CA ILE A 12 -1.43 -2.13 2.13
C ILE A 12 -0.24 -2.42 1.22
N GLN A 13 0.75 -3.19 1.69
CA GLN A 13 1.90 -3.52 0.85
C GLN A 13 1.53 -4.45 -0.31
N SER A 14 0.67 -5.45 -0.07
CA SER A 14 0.31 -6.43 -1.09
C SER A 14 -0.65 -5.87 -2.16
N ARG A 15 -1.62 -5.03 -1.76
CA ARG A 15 -2.68 -4.52 -2.66
C ARG A 15 -2.59 -3.03 -2.97
N GLY A 16 -1.80 -2.27 -2.23
CA GLY A 16 -1.68 -0.83 -2.41
C GLY A 16 -0.88 -0.46 -3.66
N ARG A 17 -1.17 0.73 -4.19
CA ARG A 17 -0.40 1.32 -5.27
C ARG A 17 0.87 1.95 -4.72
N ARG A 18 1.97 1.85 -5.48
CA ARG A 18 3.19 2.59 -5.20
C ARG A 18 2.93 4.08 -5.42
N LEU A 19 3.34 4.90 -4.46
CA LEU A 19 3.28 6.35 -4.59
C LEU A 19 4.42 6.83 -5.49
N ALA A 20 4.10 7.68 -6.47
CA ALA A 20 5.10 8.31 -7.33
C ALA A 20 6.11 9.12 -6.51
N VAL A 21 5.62 9.83 -5.49
CA VAL A 21 6.42 10.54 -4.51
C VAL A 21 6.23 9.88 -3.15
N PRO A 22 7.29 9.30 -2.54
CA PRO A 22 7.16 8.66 -1.22
C PRO A 22 6.87 9.69 -0.13
N CYS A 23 6.22 9.23 0.96
CA CYS A 23 5.97 10.06 2.13
C CYS A 23 7.29 10.54 2.77
N THR A 24 7.24 11.63 3.53
CA THR A 24 8.44 12.25 4.14
C THR A 24 9.25 11.27 4.99
N ARG A 25 8.58 10.38 5.75
CA ARG A 25 9.24 9.34 6.56
C ARG A 25 9.91 8.25 5.73
N CYS A 26 9.27 7.81 4.64
CA CYS A 26 9.87 6.83 3.74
C CYS A 26 11.03 7.43 2.95
N ARG A 27 10.92 8.71 2.56
CA ARG A 27 11.98 9.43 1.86
C ARG A 27 13.19 9.69 2.76
N SER A 28 12.98 10.04 4.03
CA SER A 28 14.06 10.36 4.96
C SER A 28 14.86 9.14 5.41
N GLY A 29 14.37 7.92 5.17
CA GLY A 29 15.01 6.70 5.65
C GLY A 29 15.13 6.65 7.18
N GLN A 30 14.32 7.43 7.91
CA GLN A 30 14.37 7.46 9.37
C GLN A 30 13.80 6.16 9.95
N GLY A 31 14.72 5.21 10.19
CA GLY A 31 14.45 3.84 10.64
C GLY A 31 14.55 2.84 9.49
N ARG A 32 14.74 1.55 9.83
CA ARG A 32 14.74 0.47 8.85
C ARG A 32 13.31 0.31 8.32
N LEU A 33 13.07 0.71 7.07
CA LEU A 33 11.80 0.48 6.40
C LEU A 33 11.55 -1.03 6.35
N VAL A 34 10.35 -1.44 6.74
CA VAL A 34 9.97 -2.86 6.73
C VAL A 34 9.69 -3.31 5.30
N PHE A 35 9.12 -2.43 4.50
CA PHE A 35 8.83 -2.67 3.09
C PHE A 35 9.68 -1.78 2.19
N PRO A 36 10.12 -2.29 1.03
CA PRO A 36 10.99 -1.54 0.11
C PRO A 36 10.24 -0.38 -0.57
N GLU A 37 8.92 -0.47 -0.71
CA GLU A 37 8.13 0.52 -1.44
C GLU A 37 7.18 1.31 -0.53
N CYS A 38 6.99 2.60 -0.83
CA CYS A 38 5.97 3.41 -0.17
C CYS A 38 4.62 3.20 -0.87
N ARG A 39 3.85 2.21 -0.39
CA ARG A 39 2.51 1.89 -0.92
C ARG A 39 1.38 2.40 -0.04
N GLN A 40 0.27 2.78 -0.66
CA GLN A 40 -0.98 3.23 -0.02
C GLN A 40 -2.18 2.59 -0.74
N VAL A 41 -3.27 2.33 -0.02
CA VAL A 41 -4.58 1.99 -0.61
C VAL A 41 -5.50 3.21 -0.44
N PRO A 42 -5.89 3.89 -1.53
CA PRO A 42 -6.84 5.01 -1.47
C PRO A 42 -8.18 4.59 -0.84
N GLY A 43 -8.78 5.46 -0.04
CA GLY A 43 -10.07 5.24 0.63
C GLY A 43 -10.02 4.29 1.83
N ALA A 44 -8.87 3.67 2.11
CA ALA A 44 -8.72 2.65 3.16
C ALA A 44 -7.61 2.98 4.16
N PHE A 45 -7.65 2.31 5.31
CA PHE A 45 -6.62 2.34 6.36
C PHE A 45 -6.22 3.72 6.90
N GLY A 46 -7.05 4.74 6.68
CA GLY A 46 -6.78 6.14 7.06
C GLY A 46 -5.82 6.84 6.11
N GLY A 47 -5.61 6.31 4.90
CA GLY A 47 -4.79 6.92 3.86
C GLY A 47 -3.29 6.84 4.13
N ALA A 48 -2.84 6.14 5.18
CA ALA A 48 -1.42 6.03 5.48
C ALA A 48 -0.73 4.96 4.61
N CYS A 49 0.57 5.13 4.39
CA CYS A 49 1.37 4.11 3.71
C CYS A 49 1.71 2.92 4.64
N ALA A 50 2.04 1.76 4.06
CA ALA A 50 2.36 0.53 4.80
C ALA A 50 3.48 0.72 5.84
N ASN A 51 4.58 1.40 5.46
CA ASN A 51 5.72 1.67 6.35
C ASN A 51 5.38 2.60 7.52
N CYS A 52 4.39 3.48 7.39
CA CYS A 52 3.89 4.28 8.51
C CYS A 52 2.85 3.52 9.35
N LYS A 53 2.07 2.63 8.72
CA LYS A 53 1.10 1.78 9.40
C LYS A 53 1.78 0.74 10.29
N TRP A 54 2.87 0.12 9.84
CA TRP A 54 3.58 -0.93 10.60
C TRP A 54 3.91 -0.52 12.04
N PRO A 55 4.66 0.57 12.29
CA PRO A 55 4.96 1.03 13.64
C PRO A 55 3.77 1.73 14.33
N ASP A 56 2.60 1.84 13.68
CA ASP A 56 1.41 2.59 14.11
C ASP A 56 1.68 4.09 14.24
N LYS A 57 2.47 4.61 13.30
CA LYS A 57 2.76 6.04 13.12
C LYS A 57 2.03 6.57 11.88
N ALA A 58 0.87 6.01 11.58
CA ALA A 58 0.05 6.37 10.43
C ALA A 58 -0.39 7.84 10.46
N SER A 59 -0.68 8.39 11.64
CA SER A 59 -1.00 9.81 11.82
C SER A 59 0.17 10.76 11.53
N GLN A 60 1.40 10.23 11.49
CA GLN A 60 2.61 10.96 11.09
C GLN A 60 2.97 10.72 9.62
N CYS A 61 2.15 9.99 8.87
CA CYS A 61 2.34 9.80 7.45
C CYS A 61 1.98 11.09 6.73
N SER A 62 2.90 11.64 5.94
CA SER A 62 2.60 12.81 5.09
C SER A 62 1.73 12.47 3.89
N VAL A 63 1.40 11.19 3.70
CA VAL A 63 0.47 10.74 2.67
C VAL A 63 -0.89 10.61 3.33
N ARG A 64 -1.84 11.36 2.79
CA ARG A 64 -3.28 11.24 3.03
C ARG A 64 -3.93 11.29 1.66
N ASP A 65 -5.00 10.53 1.45
CA ASP A 65 -5.77 10.67 0.20
C ASP A 65 -6.81 11.79 0.35
N GLU A 66 -7.30 12.28 -0.79
CA GLU A 66 -8.32 13.34 -0.87
C GLU A 66 -9.61 12.98 -0.13
N PHE A 67 -9.92 11.68 -0.04
CA PHE A 67 -11.09 11.17 0.67
C PHE A 67 -10.95 11.42 2.18
N TRP A 68 -9.80 11.12 2.77
CA TRP A 68 -9.51 11.41 4.18
C TRP A 68 -9.28 12.90 4.47
N HIS A 69 -8.87 13.70 3.47
CA HIS A 69 -8.85 15.17 3.60
C HIS A 69 -10.27 15.74 3.73
N SER A 70 -11.21 15.22 2.93
CA SER A 70 -12.60 15.70 2.90
C SER A 70 -13.39 15.30 4.17
N LEU A 71 -13.14 14.11 4.72
CA LEU A 71 -13.76 13.69 5.99
C LEU A 71 -13.29 14.51 7.20
N ASP A 72 -12.05 15.01 7.19
CA ASP A 72 -11.53 15.89 8.25
C ASP A 72 -12.38 17.19 8.31
N GLY A 73 -12.66 17.78 7.14
CA GLY A 73 -13.44 19.02 7.02
C GLY A 73 -14.92 18.88 7.38
N LEU A 74 -15.53 17.71 7.16
CA LEU A 74 -16.94 17.46 7.52
C LEU A 74 -17.16 17.28 9.03
N ARG A 75 -16.14 16.83 9.77
CA ARG A 75 -16.26 16.54 11.21
C ARG A 75 -16.06 17.79 12.09
N GLU A 76 -15.30 18.78 11.61
CA GLU A 76 -15.04 20.05 12.29
C GLU A 76 -16.30 20.97 12.36
N GLY A 77 -17.33 20.71 11.55
CA GLY A 77 -18.56 21.51 11.48
C GLY A 77 -19.61 21.26 12.58
N SER A 78 -19.44 20.23 13.42
CA SER A 78 -20.38 19.89 14.50
C SER A 78 -19.85 20.35 15.88
N ARG A 79 -20.46 21.42 16.39
CA ARG A 79 -20.05 22.29 17.52
C ARG A 79 -19.85 21.61 18.89
N MET A 80 -18.95 22.25 19.65
CA MET A 80 -18.95 22.51 21.11
C MET A 80 -19.82 21.64 22.04
N GLY A 81 -19.15 20.94 22.97
CA GLY A 81 -19.73 20.54 24.27
C GLY A 81 -19.42 19.11 24.70
N GLY A 82 -18.74 18.95 25.84
CA GLY A 82 -18.69 17.68 26.60
C GLY A 82 -17.32 17.01 26.66
N GLY A 83 -16.75 16.96 27.87
CA GLY A 83 -15.42 16.42 28.16
C GLY A 83 -15.24 14.94 27.83
N GLY A 84 -14.02 14.62 27.38
CA GLY A 84 -13.56 13.27 27.05
C GLY A 84 -12.53 13.32 25.94
N ARG A 85 -11.28 13.69 26.27
CA ARG A 85 -10.14 13.69 25.32
C ARG A 85 -9.75 12.25 24.96
N HIS A 86 -10.53 11.63 24.08
CA HIS A 86 -10.02 10.59 23.19
C HIS A 86 -10.05 11.18 21.78
N THR A 87 -9.04 11.98 21.44
CA THR A 87 -8.74 12.27 20.04
C THR A 87 -8.36 10.95 19.38
N ARG A 88 -9.34 10.22 18.84
CA ARG A 88 -9.08 8.99 18.06
C ARG A 88 -8.32 9.43 16.82
N SER A 89 -7.02 9.16 16.82
CA SER A 89 -6.09 9.68 15.83
C SER A 89 -6.42 9.06 14.48
N LEU A 90 -6.84 9.88 13.51
CA LEU A 90 -6.98 9.47 12.12
C LEU A 90 -5.71 8.70 11.70
N GLY A 91 -5.90 7.43 11.30
CA GLY A 91 -4.80 6.53 10.97
C GLY A 91 -4.49 5.46 12.02
N SER A 92 -5.06 5.53 13.23
CA SER A 92 -4.97 4.43 14.21
C SER A 92 -5.38 3.13 13.55
N SER A 93 -4.62 2.07 13.80
CA SER A 93 -4.99 0.76 13.26
C SER A 93 -6.37 0.27 13.73
N GLN A 94 -6.88 0.81 14.85
CA GLN A 94 -8.17 0.45 15.42
C GLN A 94 -9.37 1.09 14.71
N ASP A 95 -9.16 2.18 13.95
CA ASP A 95 -10.25 3.01 13.42
C ASP A 95 -10.71 2.62 12.00
N ASN A 96 -10.16 1.56 11.38
CA ASN A 96 -10.54 1.19 10.01
C ASN A 96 -10.42 -0.32 9.73
N PRO A 97 -11.27 -1.16 10.33
CA PRO A 97 -11.35 -2.57 9.96
C PRO A 97 -11.89 -2.70 8.52
N ILE A 98 -11.30 -3.60 7.73
CA ILE A 98 -11.98 -4.09 6.52
C ILE A 98 -13.25 -4.78 7.00
N ASN A 99 -14.40 -4.22 6.67
CA ASN A 99 -15.66 -4.91 6.91
C ASN A 99 -15.75 -6.07 5.91
N VAL A 100 -15.43 -7.28 6.38
CA VAL A 100 -15.58 -8.51 5.59
C VAL A 100 -17.06 -8.90 5.40
N ASP A 101 -17.97 -8.26 6.13
CA ASP A 101 -19.42 -8.40 5.98
C ASP A 101 -20.02 -7.33 5.05
N ALA A 102 -19.19 -6.52 4.37
CA ALA A 102 -19.67 -5.78 3.21
C ALA A 102 -20.12 -6.81 2.19
N GLU A 103 -21.38 -6.71 1.73
CA GLU A 103 -21.96 -7.61 0.74
C GLU A 103 -20.90 -7.92 -0.32
N ILE A 104 -20.50 -9.20 -0.38
CA ILE A 104 -19.69 -9.69 -1.49
C ILE A 104 -20.52 -9.31 -2.70
N ILE A 105 -20.03 -8.37 -3.50
CA ILE A 105 -20.62 -8.12 -4.81
C ILE A 105 -20.51 -9.48 -5.47
N ASP A 106 -21.64 -10.15 -5.68
CA ASP A 106 -21.72 -11.41 -6.42
C ASP A 106 -21.23 -11.12 -7.84
N LEU A 107 -19.91 -11.14 -8.00
CA LEU A 107 -19.24 -11.19 -9.30
C LEU A 107 -19.36 -12.64 -9.76
N ASP A 108 -20.60 -13.05 -10.07
CA ASP A 108 -20.90 -14.30 -10.77
C ASP A 108 -20.37 -14.27 -12.22
N GLU A 109 -19.73 -13.18 -12.65
CA GLU A 109 -18.93 -13.17 -13.86
C GLU A 109 -17.56 -13.82 -13.60
N PRO A 110 -17.30 -15.03 -14.13
CA PRO A 110 -15.95 -15.57 -14.11
C PRO A 110 -15.01 -14.60 -14.83
N ILE A 111 -13.80 -14.44 -14.29
CA ILE A 111 -12.71 -13.79 -15.01
C ILE A 111 -12.51 -14.62 -16.30
N ASN A 112 -12.90 -14.08 -17.45
CA ASN A 112 -12.58 -14.69 -18.74
C ASN A 112 -11.07 -14.64 -18.91
N LEU A 113 -10.40 -15.73 -18.57
CA LEU A 113 -9.07 -16.03 -19.07
C LEU A 113 -9.29 -16.48 -20.51
N ASP A 114 -9.28 -15.56 -21.47
CA ASP A 114 -9.22 -15.92 -22.89
C ASP A 114 -8.01 -16.86 -23.07
N PRO A 115 -8.19 -18.12 -23.53
CA PRO A 115 -7.09 -19.06 -23.67
C PRO A 115 -6.17 -18.79 -24.87
N GLU A 116 -6.44 -17.76 -25.66
CA GLU A 116 -5.89 -17.60 -27.00
C GLU A 116 -4.81 -16.52 -27.05
N GLU A 117 -3.68 -16.74 -26.36
CA GLU A 117 -2.35 -16.46 -26.93
C GLU A 117 -1.39 -17.57 -26.47
N GLY A 118 -1.21 -18.52 -27.38
CA GLY A 118 -0.47 -19.75 -27.17
C GLY A 118 1.00 -19.50 -26.83
N ASP A 119 1.46 -20.27 -25.86
CA ASP A 119 2.84 -20.68 -25.69
C ASP A 119 3.30 -21.28 -27.04
N HIS A 120 4.05 -20.51 -27.85
CA HIS A 120 4.59 -20.99 -29.11
C HIS A 120 5.63 -22.08 -28.79
N PRO A 121 5.39 -23.38 -29.11
CA PRO A 121 6.27 -24.47 -28.67
C PRO A 121 7.63 -24.52 -29.40
N ASN A 122 7.99 -23.48 -30.15
CA ASN A 122 9.10 -23.46 -31.10
C ASN A 122 10.08 -22.30 -30.91
N ASP A 123 10.05 -21.58 -29.79
CA ASP A 123 11.17 -20.71 -29.43
C ASP A 123 12.13 -21.52 -28.55
N PRO A 124 13.18 -22.15 -29.12
CA PRO A 124 14.19 -22.79 -28.30
C PRO A 124 14.85 -21.72 -27.42
N ILE A 125 14.87 -21.97 -26.12
CA ILE A 125 15.72 -21.23 -25.18
C ILE A 125 17.17 -21.43 -25.67
N ASN A 126 17.76 -20.40 -26.26
CA ASN A 126 19.18 -20.45 -26.61
C ASN A 126 19.99 -20.44 -25.31
N LEU A 127 20.51 -21.61 -24.93
CA LEU A 127 21.29 -21.83 -23.71
C LEU A 127 22.80 -21.68 -23.92
N ASP A 128 23.25 -21.29 -25.11
CA ASP A 128 24.65 -20.92 -25.37
C ASP A 128 24.72 -19.43 -25.77
N PRO A 129 25.23 -18.54 -24.90
CA PRO A 129 25.82 -17.32 -25.39
C PRO A 129 27.16 -17.71 -26.04
N GLU A 130 27.18 -17.82 -27.37
CA GLU A 130 28.43 -17.94 -28.11
C GLU A 130 29.39 -16.81 -27.70
N GLU A 131 30.60 -17.18 -27.30
CA GLU A 131 31.75 -16.32 -27.08
C GLU A 131 31.86 -15.27 -28.18
N ASN A 132 31.75 -13.97 -27.85
CA ASN A 132 32.73 -12.98 -28.30
C ASN A 132 32.54 -11.62 -27.59
N GLU A 133 33.07 -11.48 -26.37
CA GLU A 133 33.43 -10.15 -25.84
C GLU A 133 34.88 -10.18 -25.40
N GLU A 134 35.74 -9.99 -26.41
CA GLU A 134 37.14 -9.61 -26.30
C GLU A 134 37.26 -8.38 -25.38
N TRP A 135 37.75 -8.60 -24.15
CA TRP A 135 38.00 -7.51 -23.20
C TRP A 135 39.14 -6.63 -23.74
N PRO A 136 39.00 -5.30 -23.83
CA PRO A 136 40.13 -4.45 -24.16
C PRO A 136 41.14 -4.45 -23.01
N GLU A 137 42.36 -4.89 -23.29
CA GLU A 137 43.52 -4.68 -22.43
C GLU A 137 43.76 -3.17 -22.26
N ILE A 138 43.81 -2.72 -21.00
CA ILE A 138 44.20 -1.37 -20.64
C ILE A 138 45.74 -1.30 -20.63
N GLU A 139 46.33 -0.60 -21.61
CA GLU A 139 47.72 -0.11 -21.54
C GLU A 139 47.87 1.07 -20.57
#